data_AF-A0A133VE10-F1
#
_entry.id   AF-A0A133VE10-F1
#
_cell.length_a   1.000
_cell.length_b   1.000
_cell.length_c   1.000
_cell.angle_alpha   90.00
_cell.angle_beta   90.00
_cell.angle_gamma   90.00
#
_symmetry.space_group_name_H-M   'P 1'
#
loop_
_entity.id
_entity.type
_entity.pdbx_description
1 polymer ?
#
loop_
_entity_poly.entity_id
_entity_poly.type
_entity_poly.pdbx_seq_one_letter_code
_entity_poly.pdbx_strand_id
1 'polypeptide(L)'
;MEVKGEEKGKKKKHKLVCQVPDIREVYKNLPIATDTSYGVGMSAAILTEKIGTGKIDKKGVITPEQLKKKVRNNFIEKLTNPEPSIKINEKIEKSR
;
A
#
# COMPACT_ATOMS: atom_id res chain seq x y z
N MET A 1 1.63 -1.32 10.93
CA MET A 1 0.53 -0.62 11.62
C MET A 1 -0.23 -1.61 12.49
N GLU A 2 -0.60 -1.22 13.70
CA GLU A 2 -1.43 -2.03 14.60
C GLU A 2 -2.73 -1.28 14.89
N VAL A 3 -3.87 -1.96 14.75
CA VAL A 3 -5.20 -1.43 15.04
C VAL A 3 -5.87 -2.34 16.05
N LYS A 4 -6.32 -1.77 17.17
CA LYS A 4 -7.12 -2.48 18.18
C LYS A 4 -8.56 -2.04 18.04
N GLY A 5 -9.50 -2.97 18.13
CA GLY A 5 -10.92 -2.69 18.05
C GLY A 5 -11.76 -3.76 18.71
N GLU A 6 -13.06 -3.60 18.64
CA GLU A 6 -14.04 -4.54 19.14
C GLU A 6 -14.96 -4.98 18.00
N GLU A 7 -15.19 -6.28 17.89
CA GLU A 7 -16.14 -6.83 16.94
C GLU A 7 -17.03 -7.83 17.66
N LYS A 8 -18.34 -7.55 17.70
CA LYS A 8 -19.35 -8.39 18.36
C LYS A 8 -19.00 -8.70 19.85
N GLY A 9 -18.60 -7.69 20.62
CA GLY A 9 -18.27 -7.85 22.04
C GLY A 9 -16.88 -8.43 22.31
N LYS A 10 -16.08 -8.74 21.28
CA LYS A 10 -14.75 -9.35 21.43
C LYS A 10 -13.65 -8.41 20.95
N LYS A 11 -12.63 -8.22 21.79
CA LYS A 11 -11.43 -7.44 21.44
C LYS A 11 -10.64 -8.13 20.34
N LYS A 12 -10.39 -7.42 19.24
CA LYS A 12 -9.55 -7.84 18.11
C LYS A 12 -8.37 -6.89 17.92
N LYS A 13 -7.23 -7.45 17.53
CA LYS A 13 -6.04 -6.71 17.11
C LYS A 13 -5.68 -7.10 15.69
N HIS A 14 -5.61 -6.13 14.80
CA HIS A 14 -5.12 -6.28 13.44
C HIS A 14 -3.70 -5.71 13.37
N LYS A 15 -2.75 -6.50 12.86
CA LYS A 15 -1.38 -6.07 12.58
C LYS A 15 -1.13 -6.17 11.08
N LEU A 16 -0.95 -5.01 10.45
CA LEU A 16 -0.59 -4.88 9.04
C LEU A 16 0.91 -4.59 8.93
N VAL A 17 1.62 -5.36 8.12
CA VAL A 17 3.04 -5.17 7.84
C VAL A 17 3.21 -4.95 6.34
N CYS A 18 3.74 -3.79 5.97
CA CYS A 18 4.18 -3.48 4.61
C CYS A 18 5.69 -3.73 4.54
N GLN A 19 6.12 -4.65 3.70
CA GLN A 19 7.52 -5.01 3.49
C GLN A 19 7.90 -4.61 2.07
N VAL A 20 8.74 -3.58 1.99
CA VAL A 20 9.37 -3.18 0.73
C VAL A 20 10.49 -4.20 0.41
N PRO A 21 10.73 -4.51 -0.88
CA PRO A 21 11.85 -5.37 -1.26
C PRO A 21 13.18 -4.88 -0.73
N ASP A 22 14.13 -5.81 -0.57
CA ASP A 22 15.45 -5.43 -0.12
C ASP A 22 16.21 -4.66 -1.21
N ILE A 23 17.23 -3.90 -0.79
CA ILE A 23 18.03 -3.06 -1.68
C ILE A 23 18.70 -3.86 -2.82
N ARG A 24 19.06 -5.13 -2.60
CA ARG A 24 19.70 -5.96 -3.63
C ARG A 24 18.69 -6.37 -4.70
N GLU A 25 17.46 -6.71 -4.29
CA GLU A 25 16.36 -7.00 -5.20
C GLU A 25 15.95 -5.76 -6.01
N VAL A 26 15.86 -4.60 -5.35
CA VAL A 26 15.56 -3.33 -6.02
C VAL A 26 16.67 -2.96 -7.01
N TYR A 27 17.93 -2.98 -6.59
CA TYR A 27 19.06 -2.57 -7.43
C TYR A 27 19.21 -3.45 -8.69
N LYS A 28 18.89 -4.74 -8.61
CA LYS A 28 18.89 -5.64 -9.78
C LYS A 28 17.89 -5.22 -10.85
N ASN A 29 16.75 -4.65 -10.47
CA ASN A 29 15.67 -4.29 -11.38
C ASN A 29 15.67 -2.79 -11.73
N LEU A 30 16.12 -1.95 -10.81
CA LEU A 30 16.20 -0.50 -10.95
C LEU A 30 17.47 0.02 -10.25
N PRO A 31 18.63 0.03 -10.93
CA PRO A 31 19.93 0.34 -10.32
C PRO A 31 20.06 1.75 -9.73
N ILE A 32 19.18 2.67 -10.11
CA ILE A 32 19.18 4.05 -9.62
C ILE A 32 18.36 4.23 -8.34
N ALA A 33 17.64 3.20 -7.89
CA ALA A 33 16.72 3.29 -6.76
C ALA A 33 17.28 2.63 -5.50
N THR A 34 17.07 3.29 -4.37
CA THR A 34 17.08 2.66 -3.05
C THR A 34 15.76 1.93 -2.79
N ASP A 35 15.75 0.98 -1.86
CA ASP A 35 14.53 0.33 -1.35
C ASP A 35 13.45 1.35 -0.95
N THR A 36 13.86 2.38 -0.21
CA THR A 36 12.97 3.46 0.23
C THR A 36 12.43 4.25 -0.96
N SER A 37 13.30 4.67 -1.89
CA SER A 37 12.88 5.43 -3.08
C SER A 37 11.99 4.60 -4.01
N TYR A 38 12.19 3.28 -4.06
CA TYR A 38 11.35 2.35 -4.81
C TYR A 38 9.94 2.32 -4.22
N GLY A 39 9.81 2.11 -2.90
CA GLY A 39 8.51 2.08 -2.23
C GLY A 39 7.71 3.37 -2.40
N VAL A 40 8.37 4.52 -2.20
CA VAL A 40 7.74 5.85 -2.34
C VAL A 40 7.44 6.16 -3.82
N GLY A 41 8.42 5.93 -4.70
CA GLY A 41 8.32 6.23 -6.13
C GLY A 41 7.25 5.41 -6.84
N MET A 42 7.17 4.10 -6.57
CA MET A 42 6.11 3.24 -7.10
C MET A 42 4.72 3.72 -6.66
N SER A 43 4.57 4.09 -5.39
CA SER A 43 3.31 4.64 -4.87
C SER A 43 2.91 5.93 -5.60
N ALA A 44 3.85 6.85 -5.77
CA ALA A 44 3.63 8.10 -6.48
C ALA A 44 3.28 7.88 -7.95
N ALA A 45 4.00 7.00 -8.65
CA ALA A 45 3.77 6.67 -10.06
C ALA A 45 2.36 6.09 -10.28
N ILE A 46 1.96 5.11 -9.46
CA ILE A 46 0.63 4.48 -9.57
C ILE A 46 -0.49 5.50 -9.32
N LEU A 47 -0.35 6.38 -8.33
CA LEU A 47 -1.35 7.41 -8.06
C LEU A 47 -1.40 8.47 -9.18
N THR A 48 -0.24 8.86 -9.71
CA THR A 48 -0.14 9.78 -10.85
C THR A 48 -0.82 9.22 -12.08
N GLU A 49 -0.59 7.95 -12.41
CA GLU A 49 -1.29 7.26 -13.51
C GLU A 49 -2.81 7.26 -13.31
N LYS A 50 -3.29 7.03 -12.08
CA LYS A 50 -4.74 7.04 -11.78
C LYS A 50 -5.36 8.43 -11.93
N ILE A 51 -4.63 9.50 -11.60
CA ILE A 51 -5.06 10.87 -11.85
C ILE A 51 -5.08 11.13 -13.36
N GLY A 52 -3.98 10.83 -14.07
CA GLY A 52 -3.87 11.04 -15.52
C GLY A 52 -4.89 10.25 -16.35
N THR A 53 -5.31 9.08 -15.88
CA THR A 53 -6.33 8.24 -16.55
C THR A 53 -7.77 8.53 -16.09
N GLY A 54 -7.99 9.54 -15.24
CA GLY A 54 -9.32 9.91 -14.73
C GLY A 54 -9.94 8.90 -13.75
N LYS A 55 -9.18 7.89 -13.29
CA LYS A 55 -9.63 6.94 -12.25
C LYS A 55 -9.73 7.62 -10.87
N ILE A 56 -8.96 8.68 -10.65
CA ILE A 56 -9.12 9.66 -9.59
C ILE A 56 -9.53 10.97 -10.25
N ASP A 57 -10.81 11.31 -10.17
CA ASP A 57 -11.46 12.43 -10.84
C ASP A 57 -11.78 13.61 -9.89
N LYS A 58 -11.75 13.35 -8.58
CA LYS A 58 -11.95 14.37 -7.55
C LYS A 58 -10.87 15.45 -7.70
N LYS A 59 -11.29 16.71 -7.58
CA LYS A 59 -10.41 17.89 -7.62
C LYS A 59 -10.06 18.36 -6.20
N GLY A 60 -8.98 19.13 -6.09
CA GLY A 60 -8.50 19.71 -4.84
C GLY A 60 -7.50 18.82 -4.10
N VAL A 61 -7.26 19.11 -2.83
CA VAL A 61 -6.38 18.32 -1.96
C VAL A 61 -7.10 17.05 -1.53
N ILE A 62 -6.49 15.90 -1.80
CA ILE A 62 -7.09 14.59 -1.56
C ILE A 62 -6.12 13.73 -0.78
N THR A 63 -6.59 13.16 0.32
CA THR A 63 -5.84 12.16 1.08
C THR A 63 -6.22 10.74 0.64
N PRO A 64 -5.34 9.74 0.85
CA PRO A 64 -5.63 8.36 0.49
C PRO A 64 -6.95 7.83 1.07
N GLU A 65 -7.34 8.25 2.28
CA GLU A 65 -8.57 7.83 2.97
C GLU A 65 -9.84 8.30 2.26
N GLN A 66 -9.76 9.43 1.54
CA GLN A 66 -10.87 9.99 0.78
C GLN A 66 -11.07 9.30 -0.59
N LEU A 67 -10.16 8.42 -1.00
CA LEU A 67 -10.29 7.67 -2.23
C LEU A 67 -11.38 6.60 -2.12
N LYS A 68 -12.14 6.42 -3.21
CA LYS A 68 -13.11 5.33 -3.35
C LYS A 68 -12.42 3.99 -3.04
N LYS A 69 -13.09 3.11 -2.29
CA LYS A 69 -12.54 1.80 -1.88
C LYS A 69 -11.97 1.01 -3.07
N LYS A 70 -12.66 1.02 -4.22
CA LYS A 70 -12.20 0.38 -5.47
C LYS A 70 -10.85 0.91 -5.94
N VAL A 71 -10.61 2.22 -5.85
CA VAL A 71 -9.34 2.84 -6.24
C VAL A 71 -8.23 2.44 -5.29
N ARG A 72 -8.49 2.42 -3.97
CA ARG A 72 -7.54 1.96 -2.95
C ARG A 72 -7.16 0.49 -3.13
N ASN A 73 -8.14 -0.39 -3.38
CA ASN A 73 -7.88 -1.81 -3.61
C ASN A 73 -7.01 -2.01 -4.86
N ASN A 74 -7.32 -1.33 -5.96
CA ASN A 74 -6.51 -1.43 -7.18
C ASN A 74 -5.13 -0.76 -7.04
N PHE A 75 -4.97 0.21 -6.13
CA PHE A 75 -3.66 0.74 -5.78
C PHE A 75 -2.82 -0.31 -5.05
N ILE A 76 -3.39 -0.98 -4.05
CA ILE A 76 -2.73 -2.08 -3.31
C ILE A 76 -2.33 -3.20 -4.27
N GLU A 77 -3.25 -3.65 -5.12
CA GLU A 77 -3.00 -4.68 -6.14
C GLU A 77 -1.83 -4.31 -7.06
N LYS A 78 -1.79 -3.06 -7.55
CA LYS A 78 -0.69 -2.58 -8.39
C LYS A 78 0.64 -2.44 -7.66
N LEU A 79 0.65 -2.25 -6.34
CA LEU A 79 1.88 -2.25 -5.55
C LEU A 79 2.43 -3.66 -5.31
N THR A 80 1.55 -4.65 -5.22
CA THR A 80 1.91 -6.04 -4.89
C THR A 80 2.26 -6.88 -6.13
N ASN A 81 1.96 -6.41 -7.34
CA ASN A 81 2.11 -7.17 -8.59
C ASN A 81 3.50 -7.08 -9.28
N PRO A 82 4.22 -5.94 -9.28
CA PRO A 82 5.51 -5.80 -9.97
C PRO A 82 6.60 -6.67 -9.33
N GLU A 83 7.66 -6.98 -10.08
CA GLU A 83 8.90 -7.53 -9.50
C GLU A 83 9.98 -6.43 -9.42
N PRO A 84 10.57 -6.20 -8.23
CA PRO A 84 10.28 -6.85 -6.96
C PRO A 84 9.02 -6.29 -6.27
N SER A 85 8.19 -7.16 -5.64
CA SER A 85 6.87 -6.77 -5.13
C SER A 85 6.91 -6.22 -3.70
N ILE A 86 6.10 -5.19 -3.43
CA ILE A 86 5.85 -4.76 -2.04
C ILE A 86 4.84 -5.72 -1.42
N LYS A 87 5.22 -6.38 -0.33
CA LYS A 87 4.38 -7.38 0.34
C LYS A 87 3.57 -6.73 1.46
N ILE A 88 2.28 -7.01 1.50
CA ILE A 88 1.37 -6.54 2.55
C ILE A 88 0.78 -7.75 3.25
N ASN A 89 1.15 -7.92 4.52
CA ASN A 89 0.72 -9.04 5.35
C ASN A 89 -0.21 -8.55 6.46
N GLU A 90 -1.32 -9.25 6.67
CA GLU A 90 -2.24 -9.01 7.79
C GLU A 90 -2.19 -10.18 8.78
N LYS A 91 -2.05 -9.85 10.06
CA LYS A 91 -2.18 -10.80 11.18
C LYS A 91 -3.33 -10.35 12.08
N ILE A 92 -4.31 -11.24 12.29
CA ILE A 92 -5.46 -11.00 13.17
C ILE A 92 -5.26 -11.78 14.46
N GLU A 93 -5.17 -11.07 15.58
CA GLU A 93 -5.06 -11.65 16.92
C GLU A 93 -6.38 -11.41 17.66
N LYS A 94 -7.02 -12.49 18.11
CA LYS A 94 -8.17 -12.41 19.03
C LYS A 94 -7.61 -12.27 20.44
N SER A 95 -7.92 -11.18 21.14
CA SER A 95 -7.63 -11.12 22.57
C SER A 95 -8.55 -12.10 23.29
N ARG A 96 -7.98 -12.91 24.18
CA ARG A 96 -8.76 -13.61 25.20
C ARG A 96 -9.50 -12.59 26.08
#